data_AF-A0A7K0SM20-F1
#
_entry.id   AF-A0A7K0SM20-F1
#
_cell.length_a   1.000
_cell.length_b   1.000
_cell.length_c   1.000
_cell.angle_alpha   90.00
_cell.angle_beta   90.00
_cell.angle_gamma   90.00
#
_symmetry.space_group_name_H-M   'P 1'
#
loop_
_entity.id
_entity.type
_entity.pdbx_description
1 polymer ?
#
loop_
_entity_poly.entity_id
_entity_poly.type
_entity_poly.pdbx_seq_one_letter_code
_entity_poly.pdbx_strand_id
1 'polypeptide(L)'
;AALRESFRWIAPIGVVAAHPLMDFTYAGVTVPAGAPLSLVVAAANRDPAKFTDAHRFDMHRTQTVNATFGYGVHHCSGHQLAKGLGEIMVEETARRLPNLRLDPDAPATVSGYLFRGAKSLPVLWN
;
A
#
# COMPACT_ATOMS: atom_id res chain seq x y z
N ALA A 1 -12.43 6.55 -4.88
CA ALA A 1 -11.20 7.08 -5.49
C ALA A 1 -10.04 7.12 -4.49
N ALA A 2 -10.19 7.87 -3.38
CA ALA A 2 -9.15 7.99 -2.34
C ALA A 2 -8.64 6.65 -1.79
N LEU A 3 -9.51 5.74 -1.35
CA LEU A 3 -9.11 4.45 -0.79
C LEU A 3 -8.22 3.62 -1.74
N ARG A 4 -8.55 3.60 -3.03
CA ARG A 4 -7.77 2.88 -4.05
C ARG A 4 -6.37 3.45 -4.16
N GLU A 5 -6.23 4.77 -4.19
CA GLU A 5 -4.92 5.43 -4.21
C GLU A 5 -4.18 5.21 -2.90
N SER A 6 -4.87 5.17 -1.75
CA SER A 6 -4.24 4.86 -0.45
C SER A 6 -3.55 3.51 -0.46
N PHE A 7 -4.19 2.47 -1.01
CA PHE A 7 -3.57 1.15 -1.14
C PHE A 7 -2.27 1.20 -1.95
N ARG A 8 -2.27 1.89 -3.10
CA ARG A 8 -1.04 2.08 -3.88
C ARG A 8 0.01 2.86 -3.09
N TRP A 9 -0.36 4.05 -2.60
CA TRP A 9 0.58 5.02 -2.07
C TRP A 9 1.26 4.53 -0.79
N ILE A 10 0.52 3.89 0.11
CA ILE A 10 1.07 3.20 1.28
C ILE A 10 0.49 1.77 1.29
N ALA A 11 1.21 0.85 0.68
CA ALA A 11 0.89 -0.56 0.75
C ALA A 11 0.99 -1.06 2.20
N PRO A 12 -0.07 -1.61 2.81
CA PRO A 12 -0.01 -2.10 4.18
C PRO A 12 0.99 -3.24 4.34
N ILE A 13 1.15 -4.09 3.32
CA ILE A 13 2.23 -5.07 3.20
C ILE A 13 3.25 -4.52 2.21
N GLY A 14 4.40 -4.07 2.72
CA GLY A 14 5.45 -3.45 1.91
C GLY A 14 6.43 -4.45 1.31
N VAL A 15 6.61 -5.61 1.93
CA VAL A 15 7.53 -6.67 1.50
C VAL A 15 6.90 -8.04 1.69
N VAL A 16 7.03 -8.91 0.69
CA VAL A 16 6.65 -10.33 0.76
C VAL A 16 7.90 -11.18 0.57
N ALA A 17 8.11 -12.17 1.44
CA ALA A 17 9.24 -13.09 1.31
C ALA A 17 8.94 -14.19 0.28
N ALA A 18 9.95 -14.59 -0.49
CA ALA A 18 9.87 -15.70 -1.43
C ALA A 18 11.21 -16.45 -1.49
N HIS A 19 11.16 -17.70 -1.95
CA HIS A 19 12.34 -18.52 -2.24
C HIS A 19 12.15 -19.17 -3.61
N PRO A 20 13.07 -18.97 -4.57
CA PRO A 20 12.94 -19.56 -5.88
C PRO A 20 13.22 -21.07 -5.82
N LEU A 21 12.49 -21.86 -6.61
CA LEU A 21 12.68 -23.31 -6.67
C LEU A 21 13.85 -23.74 -7.56
N MET A 22 14.31 -22.84 -8.43
CA MET A 22 15.40 -23.05 -9.37
C MET A 22 16.13 -21.73 -9.60
N ASP A 23 17.36 -21.81 -10.10
CA ASP A 23 18.11 -20.65 -10.54
C ASP A 23 17.35 -19.89 -11.64
N PHE A 24 17.36 -18.56 -11.58
CA PHE A 24 16.80 -17.72 -12.62
C PHE A 24 17.58 -16.42 -12.77
N THR A 25 17.46 -15.77 -13.93
CA THR A 25 18.06 -14.45 -14.17
C THR A 25 16.97 -13.41 -14.34
N TYR A 26 17.05 -12.31 -13.59
CA TYR A 26 16.13 -11.17 -13.69
C TYR A 26 16.91 -9.87 -13.69
N ALA A 27 16.60 -8.97 -14.63
CA ALA A 27 17.29 -7.69 -14.80
C ALA A 27 18.84 -7.82 -14.84
N GLY A 28 19.36 -8.90 -15.44
CA GLY A 28 20.80 -9.18 -15.53
C GLY A 28 21.42 -9.78 -14.27
N VAL A 29 20.64 -10.05 -13.21
CA VAL A 29 21.11 -10.67 -11.96
C VAL A 29 20.67 -12.12 -11.90
N THR A 30 21.61 -13.04 -11.73
CA THR A 30 21.31 -14.45 -11.46
C THR A 30 21.02 -14.66 -9.98
N VAL A 31 19.86 -15.22 -9.68
CA VAL A 31 19.39 -15.57 -8.34
C VAL A 31 19.43 -17.10 -8.20
N PRO A 32 20.18 -17.64 -7.24
CA PRO A 32 20.22 -19.08 -6.98
C PRO A 32 18.92 -19.62 -6.41
N ALA A 33 18.63 -20.90 -6.67
CA ALA A 33 17.58 -21.66 -6.02
C ALA A 33 17.70 -21.57 -4.49
N GLY A 34 16.57 -21.41 -3.80
CA GLY A 34 16.50 -21.31 -2.35
C GLY A 34 16.98 -19.98 -1.74
N ALA A 35 17.51 -19.05 -2.54
CA ALA A 35 17.94 -17.75 -2.03
C ALA A 35 16.76 -16.97 -1.41
N PRO A 36 16.94 -16.32 -0.24
CA PRO A 36 15.89 -15.49 0.35
C PRO A 36 15.65 -14.25 -0.51
N LEU A 37 14.42 -14.07 -0.98
CA LEU A 37 13.99 -12.92 -1.76
C LEU A 37 13.00 -12.06 -0.99
N SER A 38 13.19 -10.75 -1.11
CA SER A 38 12.22 -9.73 -0.66
C SER A 38 11.55 -9.11 -1.88
N LEU A 39 10.28 -9.45 -2.09
CA LEU A 39 9.44 -8.83 -3.11
C LEU A 39 8.90 -7.51 -2.54
N VAL A 40 9.51 -6.39 -2.94
CA VAL A 40 9.22 -5.06 -2.37
C VAL A 40 8.00 -4.43 -3.03
N VAL A 41 6.80 -4.84 -2.59
CA VAL A 41 5.50 -4.31 -3.04
C VAL A 41 5.44 -2.79 -2.95
N ALA A 42 5.96 -2.20 -1.86
CA ALA A 42 5.99 -0.76 -1.68
C ALA A 42 6.79 -0.05 -2.79
N ALA A 43 7.88 -0.64 -3.26
CA ALA A 43 8.68 -0.09 -4.36
C ALA A 43 7.95 -0.25 -5.70
N ALA A 44 7.36 -1.42 -5.96
CA ALA A 44 6.57 -1.66 -7.17
C ALA A 44 5.39 -0.67 -7.31
N ASN A 45 4.78 -0.28 -6.20
CA ASN A 45 3.72 0.74 -6.18
C ASN A 45 4.23 2.18 -6.37
N ARG A 46 5.54 2.41 -6.30
CA ARG A 46 6.21 3.70 -6.52
C ARG A 46 7.06 3.72 -7.80
N ASP A 47 6.96 2.71 -8.64
CA ASP A 47 7.75 2.59 -9.86
C ASP A 47 7.41 3.72 -10.86
N PRO A 48 8.37 4.59 -11.22
CA PRO A 48 8.13 5.68 -12.17
C PRO A 48 7.85 5.19 -13.60
N ALA A 49 8.23 3.96 -13.96
CA ALA A 49 7.86 3.37 -15.25
C ALA A 49 6.35 3.06 -15.34
N LYS A 50 5.67 2.99 -14.18
CA LYS A 50 4.24 2.66 -14.09
C LYS A 50 3.39 3.82 -13.59
N PHE A 51 3.94 4.67 -12.72
CA PHE A 51 3.21 5.76 -12.07
C PHE A 51 3.92 7.10 -12.26
N THR A 52 3.29 8.03 -12.99
CA THR A 52 3.79 9.41 -13.13
C THR A 52 3.76 10.12 -11.77
N ASP A 53 4.80 10.83 -11.36
CA ASP A 53 4.88 11.42 -10.01
C ASP A 53 4.53 10.41 -8.91
N ALA A 54 5.11 9.21 -8.96
CA ALA A 54 4.71 8.05 -8.14
C ALA A 54 4.68 8.32 -6.62
N HIS A 55 5.45 9.29 -6.15
CA HIS A 55 5.52 9.70 -4.74
C HIS A 55 4.40 10.65 -4.30
N ARG A 56 3.67 11.27 -5.24
CA ARG A 56 2.50 12.09 -4.95
C ARG A 56 1.27 11.21 -4.76
N PHE A 57 0.51 11.49 -3.70
CA PHE A 57 -0.84 10.96 -3.55
C PHE A 57 -1.77 11.71 -4.49
N ASP A 58 -2.41 11.00 -5.41
CA ASP A 58 -3.41 11.55 -6.31
C ASP A 58 -4.61 10.60 -6.45
N MET A 59 -5.72 10.95 -5.79
CA MET A 59 -6.91 10.12 -5.84
C MET A 59 -7.57 10.04 -7.22
N HIS A 60 -7.26 10.99 -8.12
CA HIS A 60 -7.79 11.08 -9.48
C HIS A 60 -6.87 10.42 -10.51
N ARG A 61 -5.75 9.84 -10.08
CA ARG A 61 -4.81 9.10 -10.95
C ARG A 61 -5.52 8.05 -11.79
N THR A 62 -5.17 7.99 -13.08
CA THR A 62 -5.68 7.03 -14.06
C THR A 62 -4.93 5.69 -14.07
N GLN A 63 -3.64 5.71 -13.71
CA GLN A 63 -2.81 4.51 -13.48
C GLN A 63 -3.22 3.82 -12.17
N THR A 64 -4.18 2.90 -12.24
CA THR A 64 -4.86 2.36 -11.04
C THR A 64 -4.39 0.97 -10.59
N VAL A 65 -3.87 0.15 -11.51
CA VAL A 65 -3.46 -1.23 -11.23
C VAL A 65 -2.18 -1.22 -10.40
N ASN A 66 -2.25 -1.68 -9.15
CA ASN A 66 -1.13 -1.70 -8.20
C ASN A 66 -0.91 -3.10 -7.61
N ALA A 67 0.17 -3.29 -6.85
CA ALA A 67 0.62 -4.58 -6.34
C ALA A 67 0.18 -4.89 -4.90
N THR A 68 -0.61 -4.01 -4.28
CA THR A 68 -0.92 -4.07 -2.83
C THR A 68 -1.55 -5.38 -2.38
N PHE A 69 -2.36 -5.99 -3.26
CA PHE A 69 -3.05 -7.25 -2.99
C PHE A 69 -2.37 -8.47 -3.62
N GLY A 70 -1.14 -8.29 -4.12
CA GLY A 70 -0.39 -9.33 -4.81
C GLY A 70 -0.98 -9.68 -6.18
N TYR A 71 -0.52 -10.80 -6.74
CA TYR A 71 -0.92 -11.32 -8.03
C TYR A 71 -0.96 -12.86 -8.00
N GLY A 72 -1.62 -13.47 -8.98
CA GLY A 72 -1.60 -14.92 -9.19
C GLY A 72 -2.35 -15.70 -8.11
N VAL A 73 -1.91 -16.93 -7.86
CA VAL A 73 -2.58 -17.89 -6.97
C VAL A 73 -2.61 -17.47 -5.50
N HIS A 74 -1.76 -16.52 -5.11
CA HIS A 74 -1.71 -15.93 -3.77
C HIS A 74 -2.31 -14.51 -3.73
N HIS A 75 -3.05 -14.11 -4.77
CA HIS A 75 -3.78 -12.85 -4.73
C HIS A 75 -4.71 -12.80 -3.51
N CYS A 76 -4.71 -11.66 -2.80
CA CYS A 76 -5.38 -11.53 -1.52
C CYS A 76 -6.86 -11.93 -1.60
N SER A 77 -7.22 -13.00 -0.89
CA SER A 77 -8.59 -13.47 -0.77
C SER A 77 -9.52 -12.43 -0.13
N GLY A 78 -8.97 -11.58 0.74
CA GLY A 78 -9.68 -10.49 1.40
C GLY A 78 -9.80 -9.20 0.60
N HIS A 79 -9.33 -9.13 -0.66
CA HIS A 79 -9.28 -7.87 -1.42
C HIS A 79 -10.63 -7.14 -1.51
N GLN A 80 -11.70 -7.87 -1.85
CA GLN A 80 -13.05 -7.28 -1.99
C GLN A 80 -13.61 -6.84 -0.63
N LEU A 81 -13.39 -7.64 0.42
CA LEU A 81 -13.81 -7.29 1.77
C LEU A 81 -13.08 -6.04 2.28
N ALA A 82 -11.75 -5.98 2.13
CA ALA A 82 -10.95 -4.83 2.55
C ALA A 82 -11.36 -3.55 1.81
N LYS A 83 -11.67 -3.66 0.50
CA LYS A 83 -12.19 -2.54 -0.28
C LYS A 83 -13.55 -2.08 0.23
N GLY A 84 -14.51 -2.99 0.40
CA GLY A 84 -15.86 -2.65 0.88
C GLY A 84 -15.85 -2.06 2.28
N LEU A 85 -15.11 -2.66 3.21
CA LEU A 85 -14.94 -2.12 4.57
C LEU A 85 -14.28 -0.75 4.56
N GLY A 86 -13.22 -0.56 3.78
CA GLY A 86 -12.56 0.74 3.68
C GLY A 86 -13.44 1.83 3.09
N GLU A 87 -14.29 1.50 2.11
CA GLU A 87 -15.26 2.43 1.53
C GLU A 87 -16.25 2.91 2.59
N ILE A 88 -16.86 1.97 3.33
CA ILE A 88 -17.78 2.26 4.44
C ILE A 88 -17.09 3.08 5.53
N MET A 89 -15.86 2.71 5.94
CA MET A 89 -15.14 3.40 6.99
C MET A 89 -14.84 4.85 6.63
N VAL A 90 -14.38 5.12 5.41
CA VAL A 90 -14.10 6.49 4.96
C VAL A 90 -15.39 7.32 4.89
N GLU A 91 -16.46 6.75 4.34
CA GLU A 91 -17.76 7.41 4.24
C GLU A 91 -18.34 7.76 5.61
N GLU A 92 -18.40 6.78 6.52
CA GLU A 92 -18.96 6.96 7.85
C GLU A 92 -18.10 7.89 8.71
N THR A 93 -16.78 7.86 8.56
CA THR A 93 -15.87 8.77 9.26
C THR A 93 -16.12 10.21 8.81
N ALA A 94 -16.15 10.48 7.50
CA ALA A 94 -16.40 11.82 6.98
C ALA A 94 -17.81 12.33 7.35
N ARG A 95 -18.81 11.44 7.38
CA ARG A 95 -20.19 11.79 7.73
C ARG A 95 -20.37 12.09 9.22
N ARG A 96 -19.70 11.36 10.12
CA ARG A 96 -19.89 11.45 11.57
C ARG A 96 -18.92 12.41 12.26
N LEU A 97 -17.75 12.67 11.66
CA LEU A 97 -16.73 13.56 12.21
C LEU A 97 -16.56 14.78 11.28
N PRO A 98 -17.45 15.79 11.38
CA PRO A 98 -17.33 17.00 10.58
C PRO A 98 -16.01 17.73 10.90
N ASN A 99 -15.47 18.41 9.89
CA ASN A 99 -14.21 19.18 10.00
C ASN A 99 -13.03 18.38 10.60
N LEU A 100 -13.00 17.07 10.37
CA LEU A 100 -11.93 16.19 10.79
C LEU A 100 -10.59 16.66 10.23
N ARG A 101 -9.63 16.87 11.11
CA ARG A 101 -8.28 17.35 10.78
C ARG A 101 -7.25 16.70 11.70
N LEU A 102 -6.00 16.71 11.27
CA LEU A 102 -4.89 16.31 12.14
C LEU A 102 -4.74 17.29 13.30
N ASP A 103 -4.40 16.75 14.47
CA ASP A 103 -4.00 17.57 15.61
C ASP A 103 -2.61 18.17 15.36
N PRO A 104 -2.45 19.51 15.30
CA PRO A 104 -1.15 20.15 15.07
C PRO A 104 -0.16 19.94 16.23
N ASP A 105 -0.67 19.67 17.45
CA ASP A 105 0.15 19.52 18.65
C ASP A 105 0.55 18.06 18.89
N ALA A 106 -0.05 17.12 18.16
CA ALA A 106 0.20 15.68 18.29
C ALA A 106 0.44 15.03 16.91
N PRO A 107 1.70 15.04 16.40
CA PRO A 107 2.01 14.56 15.06
C PRO A 107 1.74 13.06 14.91
N ALA A 108 1.28 12.68 13.71
CA ALA A 108 1.09 11.29 13.33
C ALA A 108 2.41 10.52 13.34
N THR A 109 2.36 9.27 13.80
CA THR A 109 3.51 8.36 13.73
C THR A 109 3.24 7.29 12.68
N VAL A 110 4.13 7.19 11.68
CA VAL A 110 4.05 6.16 10.63
C VAL A 110 5.34 5.37 10.63
N SER A 111 5.25 4.06 10.79
CA SER A 111 6.43 3.20 10.87
C SER A 111 6.23 1.86 10.19
N GLY A 112 7.33 1.14 10.02
CA GLY A 112 7.38 -0.18 9.42
C GLY A 112 7.69 -0.17 7.92
N TYR A 113 8.28 -1.29 7.49
CA TYR A 113 8.68 -1.56 6.10
C TYR A 113 8.09 -2.88 5.58
N LEU A 114 8.05 -3.93 6.43
CA LEU A 114 7.29 -5.16 6.18
C LEU A 114 5.80 -4.88 6.20
N PHE A 115 5.31 -4.31 7.31
CA PHE A 115 3.97 -3.78 7.45
C PHE A 115 4.02 -2.30 7.74
N ARG A 116 3.45 -1.45 6.88
CA ARG A 116 3.53 0.01 7.00
C ARG A 116 2.15 0.62 7.22
N GLY A 117 2.06 1.51 8.19
CA GLY A 117 0.84 2.25 8.48
C GLY A 117 1.01 3.25 9.62
N ALA A 118 -0.01 4.06 9.87
CA ALA A 118 -0.06 4.94 11.03
C ALA A 118 -0.17 4.09 12.30
N LYS A 119 0.70 4.35 13.30
CA LYS A 119 0.64 3.77 14.64
C LYS A 119 -0.15 4.67 15.59
N SER A 120 -0.04 5.97 15.39
CA SER A 120 -0.94 6.98 15.95
C SER A 120 -1.32 7.99 14.86
N LEU A 121 -2.58 8.41 14.87
CA LEU A 121 -3.09 9.48 14.02
C LEU A 121 -4.03 10.36 14.85
N PRO A 122 -3.49 11.22 15.74
CA PRO A 122 -4.29 12.14 16.53
C PRO A 122 -5.05 13.11 15.62
N VAL A 123 -6.34 13.30 15.92
CA VAL A 123 -7.25 14.09 15.11
C VAL A 123 -8.19 14.90 15.98
N LEU A 124 -8.63 16.03 15.46
CA LEU A 124 -9.64 16.91 16.03
C LEU A 124 -10.83 17.00 15.07
N TRP A 125 -12.04 17.18 15.59
CA TRP A 125 -13.27 17.36 14.83
C TRP A 125 -14.23 18.27 15.58
N ASN A 126 -15.13 18.96 14.86
CA ASN A 126 -16.12 19.90 15.42
C ASN A 126 -17.24 20.21 14.44
#